data_AF-A0A850LUS3-F1
#
_entry.id   AF-A0A850LUS3-F1
#
_cell.length_a   1.000
_cell.length_b   1.000
_cell.length_c   1.000
_cell.angle_alpha   90.00
_cell.angle_beta   90.00
_cell.angle_gamma   90.00
#
_symmetry.space_group_name_H-M   'P 1'
#
loop_
_entity.id
_entity.type
_entity.pdbx_description
1 polymer ?
#
loop_
_entity_poly.entity_id
_entity_poly.type
_entity_poly.pdbx_seq_one_letter_code
_entity_poly.pdbx_strand_id
1 'polypeptide(L)'
;MGHRKQHAPRHGSLSYRPRKRARNPNSRIKTWPKLESTTPTILGFMGYKAGMTHLIFVENRKTNPNFGQEISRAVTIIDTPPISICAIKAYKLTDYGLKTIGETWAGELNEDLTRNFTLPKEYDTDKSILEFEEKLEPFKDSKLLELRLLAYTQPRLAAIPKKKPDLMEIKAIAGNHEELIKYSKDILGN
;
A
#
# COMPACT_ATOMS: atom_id res chain seq x y z
N MET A 1 -22.85 46.60 -6.83
CA MET A 1 -21.61 45.83 -6.58
C MET A 1 -20.94 45.57 -7.92
N GLY A 2 -19.79 46.21 -8.19
CA GLY A 2 -19.11 46.14 -9.49
C GLY A 2 -18.06 45.03 -9.57
N HIS A 3 -17.55 44.80 -10.78
CA HIS A 3 -16.43 43.88 -11.02
C HIS A 3 -15.22 44.22 -10.13
N ARG A 4 -14.43 43.20 -9.78
CA ARG A 4 -13.24 43.35 -8.93
C ARG A 4 -12.27 44.37 -9.56
N LYS A 5 -11.89 45.42 -8.81
CA LYS A 5 -11.05 46.53 -9.32
C LYS A 5 -9.63 46.13 -9.74
N GLN A 6 -9.04 45.12 -9.08
CA GLN A 6 -7.70 44.61 -9.40
C GLN A 6 -7.75 43.09 -9.55
N HIS A 7 -7.13 42.56 -10.60
CA HIS A 7 -6.94 41.13 -10.75
C HIS A 7 -5.97 40.61 -9.69
N ALA A 8 -6.30 39.47 -9.09
CA ALA A 8 -5.37 38.75 -8.23
C ALA A 8 -5.52 37.25 -8.47
N PRO A 9 -4.45 36.47 -8.27
CA PRO A 9 -4.52 35.03 -8.35
C PRO A 9 -5.48 34.47 -7.30
N ARG A 10 -5.98 33.27 -7.56
CA ARG A 10 -6.85 32.56 -6.63
C ARG A 10 -6.08 32.12 -5.39
N HIS A 11 -6.60 32.43 -4.21
CA HIS A 11 -6.03 31.92 -2.96
C HIS A 11 -6.41 30.44 -2.73
N GLY A 12 -5.42 29.57 -2.89
CA GLY A 12 -5.51 28.15 -2.60
C GLY A 12 -6.19 27.32 -3.68
N SER A 13 -5.70 26.09 -3.83
CA SER A 13 -6.27 25.13 -4.78
C SER A 13 -7.67 24.65 -4.36
N LEU A 14 -8.54 24.54 -5.36
CA LEU A 14 -9.88 23.95 -5.22
C LEU A 14 -9.86 22.43 -5.10
N SER A 15 -8.81 21.77 -5.61
CA SER A 15 -8.72 20.31 -5.66
C SER A 15 -8.67 19.65 -4.28
N TYR A 16 -8.29 20.41 -3.25
CA TYR A 16 -8.27 19.95 -1.85
C TYR A 16 -9.54 20.30 -1.07
N ARG A 17 -10.65 20.61 -1.75
CA ARG A 17 -11.97 20.71 -1.11
C ARG A 17 -12.63 19.33 -1.04
N PRO A 18 -13.37 19.02 0.03
CA PRO A 18 -13.54 19.80 1.26
C PRO A 18 -12.31 19.74 2.17
N ARG A 19 -11.92 20.88 2.76
CA ARG A 19 -10.84 20.96 3.76
C ARG A 19 -11.35 20.51 5.12
N LYS A 20 -11.47 19.19 5.29
CA LYS A 20 -11.94 18.54 6.53
C LYS A 20 -10.90 17.57 7.06
N ARG A 21 -10.99 17.22 8.35
CA ARG A 21 -10.16 16.17 8.95
C ARG A 21 -10.39 14.85 8.19
N ALA A 22 -9.30 14.15 7.86
CA ALA A 22 -9.37 12.84 7.25
C ALA A 22 -10.09 11.85 8.20
N ARG A 23 -10.92 10.97 7.64
CA ARG A 23 -11.67 9.98 8.44
C ARG A 23 -10.74 8.96 9.10
N ASN A 24 -9.70 8.55 8.38
CA ASN A 24 -8.70 7.60 8.87
C ASN A 24 -7.32 8.28 8.89
N PRO A 25 -6.48 7.96 9.89
CA PRO A 25 -5.10 8.44 9.94
C PRO A 25 -4.23 7.79 8.86
N ASN A 26 -4.57 6.55 8.47
CA ASN A 26 -3.85 5.81 7.44
C ASN A 26 -4.26 6.32 6.05
N SER A 27 -3.27 6.49 5.18
CA SER A 27 -3.51 6.92 3.81
C SER A 27 -4.27 5.84 3.03
N ARG A 28 -5.23 6.26 2.21
CA ARG A 28 -5.92 5.37 1.28
C ARG A 28 -5.32 5.56 -0.11
N ILE A 29 -4.74 4.50 -0.64
CA ILE A 29 -4.22 4.48 -2.02
C ILE A 29 -5.41 4.25 -2.96
N LYS A 30 -5.68 5.24 -3.82
CA LYS A 30 -6.80 5.19 -4.78
C LYS A 30 -6.39 4.57 -6.10
N THR A 31 -5.17 4.82 -6.52
CA THR A 31 -4.65 4.43 -7.83
C THR A 31 -3.27 3.84 -7.64
N TRP A 32 -3.09 2.62 -8.12
CA TRP A 32 -1.80 1.96 -8.19
C TRP A 32 -1.13 2.25 -9.54
N PRO A 33 0.20 2.34 -9.61
CA PRO A 33 0.90 2.50 -10.87
C PRO A 33 0.67 1.27 -11.76
N LYS A 34 0.53 1.51 -13.07
CA LYS A 34 0.49 0.46 -14.09
C LYS A 34 1.94 0.14 -14.45
N LEU A 35 2.46 -0.94 -13.92
CA LEU A 35 3.81 -1.42 -14.20
C LEU A 35 3.72 -2.81 -14.81
N GLU A 36 4.56 -3.06 -15.80
CA GLU A 36 4.82 -4.41 -16.30
C GLU A 36 6.11 -4.86 -15.62
N SER A 37 6.02 -5.87 -14.77
CA SER A 37 7.17 -6.44 -14.07
C SER A 37 7.18 -7.93 -14.35
N THR A 38 8.31 -8.46 -14.83
CA THR A 38 8.49 -9.89 -14.99
C THR A 38 8.54 -10.59 -13.63
N THR A 39 9.12 -9.95 -12.62
CA THR A 39 9.21 -10.50 -11.26
C THR A 39 8.00 -10.10 -10.41
N PRO A 40 7.37 -11.04 -9.66
CA PRO A 40 6.35 -10.70 -8.69
C PRO A 40 6.84 -9.66 -7.68
N THR A 41 6.15 -8.51 -7.61
CA THR A 41 6.56 -7.34 -6.83
C THR A 41 5.37 -6.69 -6.15
N ILE A 42 5.55 -6.30 -4.90
CA ILE A 42 4.59 -5.54 -4.11
C ILE A 42 4.82 -4.04 -4.38
N LEU A 43 3.76 -3.28 -4.64
CA LEU A 43 3.87 -1.89 -5.09
C LEU A 43 3.92 -0.84 -3.98
N GLY A 44 3.73 -1.24 -2.74
CA GLY A 44 3.61 -0.32 -1.62
C GLY A 44 4.26 -0.88 -0.37
N PHE A 45 4.56 0.02 0.54
CA PHE A 45 5.10 -0.30 1.85
C PHE A 45 4.56 0.69 2.87
N MET A 46 4.57 0.28 4.14
CA MET A 46 4.09 1.10 5.25
C MET A 46 5.26 1.44 6.16
N GLY A 47 5.39 2.72 6.51
CA GLY A 47 6.45 3.19 7.39
C GLY A 47 6.00 4.35 8.25
N TYR A 48 6.76 4.60 9.30
CA TYR A 48 6.50 5.65 10.26
C TYR A 48 7.56 6.75 10.11
N LYS A 49 7.13 8.02 10.09
CA LYS A 49 8.08 9.13 10.07
C LYS A 49 8.82 9.19 11.41
N ALA A 50 10.11 8.89 11.41
CA ALA A 50 10.97 8.92 12.60
C ALA A 50 11.51 10.33 12.87
N GLY A 51 11.85 11.07 11.81
CA GLY A 51 12.44 12.40 11.96
C GLY A 51 12.85 13.03 10.63
N MET A 52 13.61 14.11 10.71
CA MET A 52 14.21 14.78 9.57
C MET A 52 15.65 15.18 9.92
N THR A 53 16.55 15.06 8.96
CA THR A 53 17.95 15.47 9.08
C THR A 53 18.37 16.17 7.79
N HIS A 54 19.63 16.53 7.66
CA HIS A 54 20.21 16.95 6.39
C HIS A 54 21.32 15.97 5.99
N LEU A 55 21.43 15.71 4.68
CA LEU A 55 22.54 14.97 4.09
C LEU A 55 23.38 15.94 3.28
N ILE A 56 24.69 15.81 3.42
CA ILE A 56 25.67 16.45 2.54
C ILE A 56 26.05 15.39 1.51
N PHE A 57 25.80 15.66 0.23
CA PHE A 57 26.20 14.77 -0.86
C PHE A 57 26.67 15.57 -2.07
N VAL A 58 27.47 14.92 -2.92
CA VAL A 58 27.98 15.52 -4.15
C VAL A 58 26.90 15.47 -5.24
N GLU A 59 26.58 16.63 -5.83
CA GLU A 59 25.59 16.72 -6.89
C GLU A 59 26.09 16.10 -8.19
N ASN A 60 25.37 15.08 -8.68
CA ASN A 60 25.75 14.30 -9.86
C ASN A 60 24.99 14.72 -11.14
N ARG A 61 24.07 15.70 -11.06
CA ARG A 61 23.33 16.14 -12.24
C ARG A 61 24.15 17.14 -13.06
N LYS A 62 24.67 16.73 -14.23
CA LYS A 62 25.49 17.57 -15.13
C LYS A 62 24.88 18.92 -15.53
N THR A 63 23.56 19.01 -15.62
CA THR A 63 22.86 20.27 -15.99
C THR A 63 22.73 21.24 -14.81
N ASN A 64 23.11 20.84 -13.59
CA ASN A 64 23.01 21.67 -12.40
C ASN A 64 24.28 22.52 -12.27
N PRO A 65 24.19 23.84 -12.03
CA PRO A 65 25.35 24.69 -11.75
C PRO A 65 26.29 24.15 -10.66
N ASN A 66 25.75 23.41 -9.69
CA ASN A 66 26.52 22.86 -8.57
C ASN A 66 27.07 21.45 -8.84
N PHE A 67 27.14 21.00 -10.10
CA PHE A 67 27.67 19.69 -10.45
C PHE A 67 29.09 19.49 -9.91
N GLY A 68 29.32 18.38 -9.20
CA GLY A 68 30.60 18.07 -8.56
C GLY A 68 30.85 18.78 -7.22
N GLN A 69 29.93 19.62 -6.75
CA GLN A 69 30.02 20.29 -5.45
C GLN A 69 29.18 19.57 -4.40
N GLU A 70 29.57 19.71 -3.12
CA GLU A 70 28.79 19.25 -1.98
C GLU A 70 27.58 20.15 -1.74
N ILE A 71 26.40 19.55 -1.65
CA ILE A 71 25.14 20.24 -1.35
C ILE A 71 24.52 19.62 -0.10
N SER A 72 24.08 20.47 0.82
CA SER A 72 23.24 20.06 1.94
C SER A 72 21.77 20.03 1.52
N ARG A 73 21.07 18.90 1.71
CA ARG A 73 19.62 18.79 1.52
C ARG A 73 18.94 18.18 2.72
N ALA A 74 17.77 18.73 3.07
CA ALA A 74 16.90 18.16 4.07
C ALA A 74 16.32 16.83 3.58
N VAL A 75 16.39 15.80 4.44
CA VAL A 75 15.84 14.47 4.21
C VAL A 75 14.90 14.08 5.34
N THR A 76 13.92 13.23 5.03
CA THR A 76 13.01 12.65 6.02
C THR A 76 13.40 11.20 6.26
N ILE A 77 13.58 10.84 7.53
CA ILE A 77 13.86 9.47 7.94
C ILE A 77 12.53 8.78 8.22
N ILE A 78 12.30 7.66 7.54
CA ILE A 78 11.12 6.81 7.72
C ILE A 78 11.60 5.49 8.33
N ASP A 79 11.11 5.16 9.51
CA ASP A 79 11.30 3.87 10.15
C ASP A 79 10.31 2.86 9.55
N THR A 80 10.84 1.80 8.97
CA THR A 80 10.10 0.81 8.18
C THR A 80 10.25 -0.56 8.84
N PRO A 81 9.49 -0.86 9.91
CA PRO A 81 9.47 -2.21 10.46
C PRO A 81 8.99 -3.19 9.38
N PRO A 82 9.41 -4.47 9.44
CA PRO A 82 8.86 -5.51 8.57
C PRO A 82 7.33 -5.50 8.63
N ILE A 83 6.70 -5.57 7.45
CA ILE A 83 5.26 -5.75 7.32
C ILE A 83 4.98 -7.23 7.13
N SER A 84 3.89 -7.70 7.71
CA SER A 84 3.42 -9.07 7.53
C SER A 84 2.11 -9.09 6.77
N ILE A 85 1.83 -10.21 6.09
CA ILE A 85 0.65 -10.35 5.22
C ILE A 85 -0.36 -11.25 5.89
N CYS A 86 -1.54 -10.70 6.20
CA CYS A 86 -2.61 -11.43 6.88
C CYS A 86 -3.63 -12.03 5.93
N ALA A 87 -3.82 -11.46 4.74
CA ALA A 87 -4.78 -11.99 3.77
C ALA A 87 -4.42 -11.63 2.33
N ILE A 88 -4.93 -12.40 1.38
CA ILE A 88 -4.93 -12.11 -0.05
C ILE A 88 -6.36 -11.79 -0.45
N LYS A 89 -6.55 -10.75 -1.26
CA LYS A 89 -7.85 -10.33 -1.77
C LYS A 89 -7.81 -10.16 -3.27
N ALA A 90 -8.79 -10.76 -3.94
CA ALA A 90 -8.95 -10.65 -5.38
C ALA A 90 -10.08 -9.68 -5.75
N TYR A 91 -9.81 -8.86 -6.75
CA TYR A 91 -10.76 -7.93 -7.34
C TYR A 91 -10.96 -8.24 -8.81
N LYS A 92 -12.20 -8.12 -9.29
CA LYS A 92 -12.50 -8.03 -10.71
C LYS A 92 -12.95 -6.62 -11.07
N LEU A 93 -12.53 -6.15 -12.24
CA LEU A 93 -13.10 -4.96 -12.83
C LEU A 93 -14.48 -5.28 -13.42
N THR A 94 -15.50 -4.60 -12.92
CA THR A 94 -16.85 -4.55 -13.49
C THR A 94 -17.11 -3.15 -14.05
N ASP A 95 -18.23 -2.96 -14.74
CA ASP A 95 -18.63 -1.65 -15.29
C ASP A 95 -18.77 -0.57 -14.19
N TYR A 96 -19.01 -0.99 -12.95
CA TYR A 96 -19.10 -0.11 -11.77
C TYR A 96 -17.78 0.05 -11.00
N GLY A 97 -16.69 -0.58 -11.46
CA GLY A 97 -15.37 -0.52 -10.86
C GLY A 97 -14.90 -1.85 -10.28
N LEU A 98 -13.91 -1.81 -9.39
CA LEU A 98 -13.33 -3.02 -8.79
C LEU A 98 -14.26 -3.61 -7.72
N LYS A 99 -14.71 -4.86 -7.94
CA LYS A 99 -15.52 -5.63 -7.00
C LYS A 99 -14.73 -6.83 -6.49
N THR A 100 -14.79 -7.08 -5.18
CA THR A 100 -14.13 -8.23 -4.56
C THR A 100 -14.75 -9.55 -5.05
N ILE A 101 -13.90 -10.49 -5.47
CA ILE A 101 -14.29 -11.87 -5.80
C ILE A 101 -14.29 -12.73 -4.54
N GLY A 102 -13.20 -12.65 -3.78
CA GLY A 102 -12.97 -13.41 -2.56
C GLY A 102 -11.71 -12.96 -1.84
N GLU A 103 -11.50 -13.52 -0.67
CA GLU A 103 -10.30 -13.32 0.14
C GLU A 103 -9.94 -14.61 0.87
N THR A 104 -8.65 -14.75 1.17
CA THR A 104 -8.06 -15.87 1.90
C THR A 104 -7.17 -15.33 2.98
N TRP A 105 -7.29 -15.86 4.19
CA TRP A 105 -6.53 -15.39 5.35
C TRP A 105 -5.40 -16.36 5.69
N ALA A 106 -4.37 -15.85 6.36
CA ALA A 106 -3.38 -16.71 7.02
C ALA A 106 -3.99 -17.32 8.29
N GLY A 107 -3.62 -18.57 8.60
CA GLY A 107 -4.10 -19.28 9.79
C GLY A 107 -3.44 -18.79 11.06
N GLU A 108 -2.12 -18.63 11.03
CA GLU A 108 -1.37 -18.07 12.15
C GLU A 108 -1.28 -16.54 11.98
N LEU A 109 -2.03 -15.82 12.81
CA LEU A 109 -2.05 -14.37 12.85
C LEU A 109 -1.51 -13.86 14.17
N ASN A 110 -0.74 -12.78 14.12
CA ASN A 110 -0.20 -12.15 15.32
C ASN A 110 -1.33 -11.64 16.23
N GLU A 111 -1.23 -11.92 17.53
CA GLU A 111 -2.20 -11.48 18.55
C GLU A 111 -2.44 -9.97 18.53
N ASP A 112 -1.46 -9.15 18.13
CA ASP A 112 -1.63 -7.70 18.04
C ASP A 112 -2.74 -7.29 17.03
N LEU A 113 -3.09 -8.13 16.06
CA LEU A 113 -4.22 -7.90 15.14
C LEU A 113 -5.58 -7.92 15.85
N THR A 114 -5.70 -8.57 17.01
CA THR A 114 -6.93 -8.54 17.83
C THR A 114 -7.34 -7.12 18.25
N ARG A 115 -6.38 -6.18 18.25
CA ARG A 115 -6.62 -4.75 18.52
C ARG A 115 -7.35 -4.04 17.37
N ASN A 116 -7.40 -4.64 16.18
CA ASN A 116 -8.08 -4.11 15.01
C ASN A 116 -9.45 -4.75 14.82
N PHE A 117 -9.53 -6.08 14.90
CA PHE A 117 -10.75 -6.86 14.70
C PHE A 117 -10.66 -8.19 15.44
N THR A 118 -11.81 -8.84 15.62
CA THR A 118 -11.90 -10.16 16.27
C THR A 118 -11.39 -11.25 15.33
N LEU A 119 -10.34 -11.96 15.75
CA LEU A 119 -9.80 -13.09 14.99
C LEU A 119 -10.69 -14.33 15.15
N PRO A 120 -10.90 -15.12 14.08
CA PRO A 120 -11.52 -16.44 14.19
C PRO A 120 -10.59 -17.38 14.99
N LYS A 121 -11.16 -18.22 15.86
CA LYS A 121 -10.39 -19.12 16.74
C LYS A 121 -9.76 -20.29 15.99
N GLU A 122 -10.45 -20.78 14.98
CA GLU A 122 -9.99 -21.86 14.10
C GLU A 122 -10.24 -21.40 12.66
N TYR A 123 -9.17 -21.36 11.85
CA TYR A 123 -9.25 -21.02 10.45
C TYR A 123 -8.40 -22.00 9.64
N ASP A 124 -9.07 -22.79 8.81
CA ASP A 124 -8.42 -23.76 7.93
C ASP A 124 -7.91 -23.03 6.69
N THR A 125 -6.61 -22.71 6.72
CA THR A 125 -5.96 -21.93 5.67
C THR A 125 -5.94 -22.67 4.36
N ASP A 126 -5.63 -23.97 4.38
CA ASP A 126 -5.49 -24.78 3.17
C ASP A 126 -6.83 -24.92 2.44
N LYS A 127 -7.92 -25.18 3.18
CA LYS A 127 -9.27 -25.18 2.59
C LYS A 127 -9.64 -23.83 2.00
N SER A 128 -9.34 -22.75 2.70
CA SER A 128 -9.67 -21.40 2.24
C SER A 128 -8.86 -20.97 1.01
N ILE A 129 -7.64 -21.48 0.86
CA ILE A 129 -6.82 -21.29 -0.34
C ILE A 129 -7.47 -22.02 -1.52
N LEU A 130 -7.88 -23.28 -1.33
CA LEU A 130 -8.52 -24.08 -2.39
C LEU A 130 -9.82 -23.43 -2.87
N GLU A 131 -10.72 -23.04 -1.96
CA GLU A 131 -11.96 -22.34 -2.31
C GLU A 131 -11.71 -21.02 -3.04
N PHE A 132 -10.62 -20.33 -2.69
CA PHE A 132 -10.24 -19.08 -3.33
C PHE A 132 -9.71 -19.30 -4.75
N GLU A 133 -8.94 -20.36 -4.97
CA GLU A 133 -8.48 -20.73 -6.30
C GLU A 133 -9.63 -21.14 -7.20
N GLU A 134 -10.58 -21.94 -6.72
CA GLU A 134 -11.79 -22.30 -7.46
C GLU A 134 -12.58 -21.05 -7.89
N LYS A 135 -12.70 -20.05 -7.00
CA LYS A 135 -13.35 -18.77 -7.32
C LYS A 135 -12.56 -17.93 -8.33
N LEU A 136 -11.24 -18.13 -8.41
CA LEU A 136 -10.35 -17.42 -9.32
C LEU A 136 -10.23 -18.09 -10.69
N GLU A 137 -10.46 -19.40 -10.80
CA GLU A 137 -10.34 -20.16 -12.06
C GLU A 137 -11.03 -19.50 -13.26
N PRO A 138 -12.28 -19.01 -13.16
CA PRO A 138 -12.94 -18.36 -14.29
C PRO A 138 -12.27 -17.05 -14.75
N PHE A 139 -11.38 -16.49 -13.93
CA PHE A 139 -10.80 -15.16 -14.11
C PHE A 139 -9.27 -15.17 -14.31
N LYS A 140 -8.61 -16.34 -14.29
CA LYS A 140 -7.14 -16.47 -14.42
C LYS A 140 -6.58 -15.79 -15.68
N ASP A 141 -7.29 -15.89 -16.80
CA ASP A 141 -6.88 -15.31 -18.08
C ASP A 141 -7.39 -13.88 -18.30
N SER A 142 -8.26 -13.40 -17.40
CA SER A 142 -8.88 -12.09 -17.56
C SER A 142 -7.92 -10.98 -17.13
N LYS A 143 -7.64 -10.04 -18.03
CA LYS A 143 -6.92 -8.77 -17.72
C LYS A 143 -7.63 -7.89 -16.67
N LEU A 144 -8.80 -8.33 -16.20
CA LEU A 144 -9.67 -7.64 -15.27
C LEU A 144 -9.40 -8.05 -13.82
N LEU A 145 -8.53 -9.05 -13.59
CA LEU A 145 -8.15 -9.52 -12.26
C LEU A 145 -7.07 -8.63 -11.63
N GLU A 146 -7.33 -8.18 -10.41
CA GLU A 146 -6.36 -7.44 -9.58
C GLU A 146 -6.23 -8.12 -8.22
N LEU A 147 -5.02 -8.58 -7.88
CA LEU A 147 -4.71 -9.13 -6.56
C LEU A 147 -4.11 -8.05 -5.65
N ARG A 148 -4.60 -8.02 -4.42
CA ARG A 148 -4.10 -7.16 -3.35
C ARG A 148 -3.80 -7.99 -2.11
N LEU A 149 -2.70 -7.66 -1.46
CA LEU A 149 -2.27 -8.25 -0.21
C LEU A 149 -2.73 -7.34 0.91
N LEU A 150 -3.43 -7.89 1.90
CA LEU A 150 -3.77 -7.19 3.13
C LEU A 150 -2.56 -7.27 4.06
N ALA A 151 -1.75 -6.22 4.05
CA ALA A 151 -0.57 -6.10 4.86
C ALA A 151 -0.87 -5.35 6.17
N TYR A 152 -0.13 -5.69 7.21
CA TYR A 152 -0.13 -4.94 8.46
C TYR A 152 1.29 -4.63 8.94
N THR A 153 1.44 -3.49 9.61
CA THR A 153 2.70 -3.12 10.24
C THR A 153 2.93 -3.85 11.55
N GLN A 154 4.18 -3.90 12.01
CA GLN A 154 4.56 -4.35 13.34
C GLN A 154 5.06 -3.18 14.21
N PRO A 155 4.15 -2.37 14.81
CA PRO A 155 4.53 -1.15 15.55
C PRO A 155 5.49 -1.37 16.71
N ARG A 156 5.48 -2.55 17.35
CA ARG A 156 6.36 -2.85 18.49
C ARG A 156 7.84 -2.89 18.12
N LEU A 157 8.15 -3.22 16.86
CA LEU A 157 9.51 -3.20 16.34
C LEU A 157 9.95 -1.78 15.99
N ALA A 158 9.00 -0.88 15.73
CA ALA A 158 9.29 0.53 15.54
C ALA A 158 9.48 1.23 16.90
N ALA A 159 10.27 2.30 16.93
CA ALA A 159 10.51 3.08 18.15
C ALA A 159 9.32 4.01 18.51
N ILE A 160 8.09 3.48 18.52
CA ILE A 160 6.85 4.24 18.64
C ILE A 160 5.98 3.61 19.73
N PRO A 161 5.29 4.41 20.58
CA PRO A 161 4.43 3.88 21.66
C PRO A 161 3.15 3.17 21.17
N LYS A 162 2.99 2.99 19.86
CA LYS A 162 1.81 2.39 19.24
C LYS A 162 1.93 0.88 19.34
N LYS A 163 0.85 0.20 19.78
CA LYS A 163 0.75 -1.27 19.80
C LYS A 163 -0.20 -1.83 18.74
N LYS A 164 -1.14 -0.99 18.29
CA LYS A 164 -2.18 -1.34 17.32
C LYS A 164 -1.59 -1.36 15.91
N PRO A 165 -1.56 -2.49 15.19
CA PRO A 165 -1.09 -2.56 13.80
C PRO A 165 -1.90 -1.66 12.86
N ASP A 166 -1.25 -1.10 11.86
CA ASP A 166 -1.92 -0.42 10.76
C ASP A 166 -2.16 -1.40 9.61
N LEU A 167 -3.39 -1.46 9.10
CA LEU A 167 -3.75 -2.30 7.96
C LEU A 167 -3.79 -1.49 6.67
N MET A 168 -3.28 -2.07 5.58
CA MET A 168 -3.38 -1.52 4.24
C MET A 168 -3.46 -2.64 3.20
N GLU A 169 -4.32 -2.46 2.20
CA GLU A 169 -4.27 -3.30 1.00
C GLU A 169 -3.17 -2.78 0.08
N ILE A 170 -2.27 -3.66 -0.36
CA ILE A 170 -1.17 -3.33 -1.25
C ILE A 170 -1.31 -4.16 -2.52
N LYS A 171 -1.30 -3.52 -3.69
CA LYS A 171 -1.37 -4.24 -4.96
C LYS A 171 -0.07 -4.99 -5.22
N ALA A 172 -0.19 -6.24 -5.65
CA ALA A 172 0.91 -7.03 -6.16
C ALA A 172 0.81 -7.14 -7.68
N ILE A 173 1.95 -7.20 -8.37
CA ILE A 173 2.06 -7.34 -9.82
C ILE A 173 3.06 -8.43 -10.13
N ALA A 174 2.79 -9.25 -11.15
CA ALA A 174 3.73 -10.18 -11.75
C ALA A 174 3.51 -10.22 -13.28
N GLY A 175 4.36 -10.96 -14.00
CA GLY A 175 4.23 -11.14 -15.45
C GLY A 175 3.01 -12.00 -15.81
N ASN A 176 2.70 -13.00 -14.99
CA ASN A 176 1.54 -13.87 -15.14
C ASN A 176 0.68 -13.89 -13.84
N HIS A 177 -0.64 -14.08 -13.98
CA HIS A 177 -1.54 -14.23 -12.84
C HIS A 177 -1.24 -15.49 -12.01
N GLU A 178 -0.79 -16.58 -12.64
CA GLU A 178 -0.41 -17.80 -11.92
C GLU A 178 0.80 -17.57 -11.00
N GLU A 179 1.82 -16.90 -11.51
CA GLU A 179 3.00 -16.50 -10.72
C GLU A 179 2.60 -15.55 -9.60
N LEU A 180 1.66 -14.64 -9.87
CA LEU A 180 1.15 -13.70 -8.87
C LEU A 180 0.43 -14.43 -7.73
N ILE A 181 -0.41 -15.41 -8.05
CA ILE A 181 -1.11 -16.23 -7.04
C ILE A 181 -0.08 -17.01 -6.23
N LYS A 182 0.86 -17.69 -6.89
CA LYS A 182 1.92 -18.46 -6.23
C LYS A 182 2.74 -17.60 -5.28
N TYR A 183 3.24 -16.45 -5.75
CA TYR A 183 3.99 -15.50 -4.94
C TYR A 183 3.17 -14.98 -3.75
N SER A 184 1.87 -14.72 -3.97
CA SER A 184 0.99 -14.25 -2.90
C SER A 184 0.80 -15.31 -1.82
N LYS A 185 0.70 -16.60 -2.21
CA LYS A 185 0.64 -17.73 -1.27
C LYS A 185 1.94 -17.88 -0.48
N ASP A 186 3.08 -17.79 -1.16
CA ASP A 186 4.39 -17.97 -0.52
C ASP A 186 4.66 -16.93 0.57
N ILE A 187 4.08 -15.72 0.46
CA ILE A 187 4.25 -14.64 1.45
C ILE A 187 3.12 -14.62 2.50
N LEU A 188 2.02 -15.35 2.28
CA LEU A 188 0.90 -15.35 3.22
C LEU A 188 1.34 -15.91 4.58
N GLY A 189 1.10 -15.17 5.66
CA GLY A 189 1.49 -15.58 7.02
C GLY A 189 2.93 -15.24 7.41
N ASN A 190 3.76 -14.77 6.47
CA ASN A 190 5.07 -14.17 6.78
C ASN A 190 4.92 -12.70 7.23
#